data_AF-A0A918PRQ3-F1
#
_entry.id   AF-A0A918PRQ3-F1
#
_cell.length_a   1.000
_cell.length_b   1.000
_cell.length_c   1.000
_cell.angle_alpha   90.00
_cell.angle_beta   90.00
_cell.angle_gamma   90.00
#
_symmetry.space_group_name_H-M   'P 1'
#
loop_
_entity.id
_entity.type
_entity.pdbx_description
1 polymer ?
#
loop_
_entity_poly.entity_id
_entity_poly.type
_entity_poly.pdbx_seq_one_letter_code
_entity_poly.pdbx_strand_id
1 'polypeptide(L)'
;MQYPHEPAPAVNIGDTASTGHGTDVEQELGQRLRNLEKQVDTLTLAVQALVQGLEGLVGNGPVDGGRAVRAARLAHDILLVRGL
;
A
#
# COMPACT_ATOMS: atom_id res chain seq x y z
N MET A 1 56.18 -20.86 45.50
CA MET A 1 56.14 -19.56 44.79
C MET A 1 55.27 -19.75 43.56
N GLN A 2 53.97 -19.43 43.68
CA GLN A 2 52.96 -19.67 42.66
C GLN A 2 52.57 -18.31 42.07
N TYR A 3 52.82 -18.12 40.78
CA TYR A 3 52.46 -16.87 40.08
C TYR A 3 50.94 -16.82 39.87
N PRO A 4 50.27 -15.69 40.13
CA PRO A 4 48.84 -15.55 39.91
C PRO A 4 48.54 -15.46 38.40
N HIS A 5 47.58 -16.25 37.94
CA HIS A 5 47.01 -16.10 36.60
C HIS A 5 46.00 -14.94 36.62
N GLU A 6 46.35 -13.80 36.02
CA GLU A 6 45.37 -12.77 35.64
C GLU A 6 44.60 -13.27 34.40
N PRO A 7 43.26 -13.30 34.42
CA PRO A 7 42.48 -13.51 33.21
C PRO A 7 42.45 -12.23 32.36
N ALA A 8 42.87 -12.35 31.10
CA ALA A 8 42.80 -11.28 30.11
C ALA A 8 41.37 -10.72 29.96
N PRO A 9 41.19 -9.41 29.69
CA PRO A 9 39.87 -8.86 29.43
C PRO A 9 39.33 -9.43 28.13
N ALA A 10 38.22 -10.16 28.21
CA ALA A 10 37.40 -10.51 27.05
C ALA A 10 36.84 -9.22 26.46
N VAL A 11 37.51 -8.70 25.42
CA VAL A 11 36.97 -7.65 24.57
C VAL A 11 35.79 -8.26 23.84
N ASN A 12 34.60 -8.00 24.35
CA ASN A 12 33.35 -8.44 23.76
C ASN A 12 33.09 -7.57 22.51
N ILE A 13 33.71 -7.94 21.40
CA ILE A 13 33.41 -7.40 20.07
C ILE A 13 32.12 -8.07 19.60
N GLY A 14 31.03 -7.75 20.29
CA GLY A 14 29.67 -8.01 19.84
C GLY A 14 29.31 -6.96 18.82
N ASP A 15 29.63 -7.26 17.57
CA ASP A 15 29.22 -6.58 16.35
C ASP A 15 27.68 -6.58 16.20
N THR A 16 26.97 -5.79 17.02
CA THR A 16 25.50 -5.69 16.99
C THR A 16 24.99 -4.57 16.09
N ALA A 17 25.84 -3.99 15.22
CA ALA A 17 25.45 -2.82 14.43
C ALA A 17 24.89 -3.14 13.03
N SER A 18 24.80 -4.41 12.63
CA SER A 18 24.48 -4.77 11.23
C SER A 18 23.05 -5.31 10.97
N THR A 19 22.28 -5.70 12.00
CA THR A 19 21.02 -6.46 11.77
C THR A 19 19.75 -5.60 11.60
N GLY A 20 19.78 -4.28 11.86
CA GLY A 20 18.56 -3.44 11.80
C GLY A 20 18.15 -2.96 10.39
N HIS A 21 19.11 -2.79 9.46
CA HIS A 21 18.82 -2.14 8.18
C HIS A 21 18.04 -3.02 7.19
N GLY A 22 18.17 -4.34 7.25
CA GLY A 22 17.41 -5.26 6.38
C GLY A 22 15.93 -5.31 6.74
N THR A 23 15.62 -5.33 8.04
CA THR A 23 14.24 -5.41 8.54
C THR A 23 13.46 -4.11 8.31
N ASP A 24 14.13 -2.97 8.40
CA ASP A 24 13.49 -1.66 8.20
C ASP A 24 13.10 -1.46 6.73
N VAL A 25 13.97 -1.86 5.79
CA VAL A 25 13.70 -1.79 4.34
C VAL A 25 12.59 -2.78 3.94
N GLU A 26 12.62 -4.01 4.47
CA GLU A 26 11.55 -4.99 4.22
C GLU A 26 10.20 -4.52 4.78
N GLN A 27 10.19 -3.90 5.96
CA GLN A 27 8.98 -3.34 6.57
C GLN A 27 8.45 -2.15 5.77
N GLU A 28 9.33 -1.26 5.30
CA GLU A 28 8.96 -0.13 4.44
C GLU A 28 8.40 -0.59 3.10
N LEU A 29 9.05 -1.56 2.44
CA LEU A 29 8.58 -2.15 1.19
C LEU A 29 7.23 -2.84 1.38
N GLY A 30 7.07 -3.60 2.46
CA GLY A 30 5.79 -4.21 2.82
C GLY A 30 4.68 -3.19 3.05
N GLN A 31 4.99 -2.04 3.66
CA GLN A 31 4.02 -0.96 3.85
C GLN A 31 3.66 -0.27 2.53
N ARG A 32 4.63 -0.03 1.66
CA ARG A 32 4.42 0.55 0.33
C ARG A 32 3.56 -0.36 -0.54
N LEU A 33 3.82 -1.67 -0.52
CA LEU A 33 3.03 -2.66 -1.25
C LEU A 33 1.57 -2.68 -0.78
N ARG A 34 1.33 -2.74 0.54
CA ARG A 34 -0.04 -2.68 1.10
C ARG A 34 -0.78 -1.40 0.73
N ASN A 35 -0.08 -0.26 0.67
CA ASN A 35 -0.68 0.99 0.25
C ASN A 35 -1.04 0.95 -1.24
N LEU A 36 -0.15 0.40 -2.07
CA LEU A 36 -0.40 0.25 -3.50
C LEU A 36 -1.58 -0.69 -3.78
N GLU A 37 -1.65 -1.83 -3.10
CA GLU A 37 -2.78 -2.77 -3.19
C GLU A 37 -4.11 -2.08 -2.88
N LYS A 38 -4.18 -1.29 -1.78
CA LYS A 38 -5.37 -0.51 -1.44
C LYS A 38 -5.74 0.52 -2.50
N GLN A 39 -4.76 1.17 -3.11
CA GLN A 39 -4.98 2.13 -4.19
C GLN A 39 -5.51 1.44 -5.46
N VAL A 40 -4.94 0.29 -5.82
CA VAL A 40 -5.40 -0.52 -6.95
C VAL A 40 -6.84 -0.99 -6.73
N ASP A 41 -7.16 -1.56 -5.56
CA ASP A 41 -8.52 -1.99 -5.24
C ASP A 41 -9.52 -0.83 -5.33
N THR A 42 -9.10 0.35 -4.89
CA THR A 42 -9.91 1.57 -4.99
C THR A 42 -10.15 1.98 -6.44
N LEU A 43 -9.10 1.95 -7.25
CA LEU A 43 -9.19 2.28 -8.67
C LEU A 43 -10.10 1.27 -9.39
N THR A 44 -9.98 -0.03 -9.10
CA THR A 44 -10.83 -1.07 -9.67
C THR A 44 -12.31 -0.81 -9.36
N LEU A 45 -12.65 -0.45 -8.12
CA LEU A 45 -14.02 -0.12 -7.73
C LEU A 45 -14.54 1.13 -8.45
N ALA A 46 -13.71 2.18 -8.56
CA ALA A 46 -14.09 3.41 -9.28
C ALA A 46 -14.33 3.14 -10.78
N VAL A 47 -13.48 2.33 -11.41
CA VAL A 47 -13.63 1.93 -12.82
C VAL A 47 -14.88 1.07 -13.02
N GLN A 48 -15.16 0.13 -12.12
CA GLN A 48 -16.39 -0.68 -12.19
C GLN A 48 -17.65 0.19 -12.10
N ALA A 49 -17.69 1.17 -11.18
CA ALA A 49 -18.79 2.10 -11.07
C ALA A 49 -18.99 2.92 -12.36
N LEU A 50 -17.90 3.35 -12.98
CA LEU A 50 -17.93 4.06 -14.26
C LEU A 50 -18.47 3.17 -15.39
N VAL A 51 -17.94 1.95 -15.53
CA VAL A 51 -18.38 0.98 -16.55
C VAL A 51 -19.88 0.68 -16.41
N GLN A 52 -20.38 0.43 -15.20
CA GLN A 52 -21.81 0.22 -14.96
C GLN A 52 -22.68 1.44 -15.32
N GLY A 53 -22.14 2.65 -15.18
CA GLY A 53 -22.76 3.87 -15.65
C GLY A 53 -22.80 4.00 -17.18
N LEU A 54 -21.73 3.58 -17.84
CA LEU A 54 -21.54 3.68 -19.29
C LEU A 54 -22.23 2.53 -20.06
N GLU A 55 -22.30 1.31 -19.52
CA GLU A 55 -23.04 0.21 -20.15
C GLU A 55 -24.53 0.53 -20.29
N GLY A 56 -25.09 1.33 -19.37
CA GLY A 56 -26.43 1.89 -19.48
C GLY A 56 -26.61 2.91 -20.62
N LEU A 57 -25.53 3.46 -21.17
CA LEU A 57 -25.53 4.35 -22.34
C LEU A 57 -25.34 3.60 -23.67
N VAL A 58 -24.64 2.46 -23.66
CA VAL A 58 -24.30 1.68 -24.87
C VAL A 58 -25.39 0.67 -25.25
N GLY A 59 -26.28 0.31 -24.32
CA GLY A 59 -27.52 -0.39 -24.66
C GLY A 59 -28.43 0.50 -25.51
N ASN A 60 -29.03 -0.04 -26.58
CA ASN A 60 -29.89 0.62 -27.58
C ASN A 60 -31.18 1.30 -27.04
N GLY A 61 -31.22 1.75 -25.79
CA GLY A 61 -32.27 2.58 -25.21
C GLY A 61 -31.93 4.08 -25.24
N PRO A 62 -32.88 4.97 -24.92
CA PRO A 62 -32.62 6.40 -24.85
C PRO A 62 -31.43 6.67 -23.92
N VAL A 63 -30.45 7.42 -24.45
CA VAL A 63 -29.22 7.84 -23.76
C VAL A 63 -29.61 8.55 -22.45
N ASP A 64 -29.61 7.81 -21.36
CA ASP A 64 -30.02 8.33 -20.05
C ASP A 64 -28.82 9.08 -19.43
N GLY A 65 -28.54 10.28 -19.96
CA GLY A 65 -27.39 11.11 -19.58
C GLY A 65 -27.28 11.36 -18.07
N GLY A 66 -28.41 11.30 -17.35
CA GLY A 66 -28.42 11.37 -15.89
C GLY A 66 -27.73 10.18 -15.20
N ARG A 67 -27.74 8.98 -15.79
CA ARG A 67 -27.09 7.79 -15.25
C ARG A 67 -25.56 7.86 -15.36
N ALA A 68 -25.08 8.35 -16.50
CA ALA A 68 -23.65 8.55 -16.76
C ALA A 68 -23.03 9.58 -15.79
N VAL A 69 -23.71 10.72 -15.62
CA VAL A 69 -23.29 11.78 -14.70
C VAL A 69 -23.28 11.29 -13.25
N ARG A 70 -24.29 10.51 -12.82
CA ARG A 70 -24.31 9.91 -11.48
C ARG A 70 -23.16 8.93 -11.26
N ALA A 71 -22.85 8.09 -12.23
CA ALA A 71 -21.74 7.14 -12.14
C ALA A 71 -20.37 7.84 -12.08
N ALA A 72 -20.17 8.88 -12.91
CA ALA A 72 -18.98 9.71 -12.85
C ALA A 72 -18.82 10.40 -11.49
N ARG A 73 -19.91 10.90 -10.91
CA ARG A 73 -19.92 11.49 -9.57
C ARG A 73 -19.57 10.46 -8.49
N LEU A 74 -20.12 9.26 -8.57
CA LEU A 74 -19.84 8.19 -7.62
C LEU A 74 -18.37 7.74 -7.69
N ALA A 75 -17.81 7.63 -8.89
CA ALA A 75 -16.39 7.34 -9.07
C ALA A 75 -15.51 8.44 -8.48
N HIS A 76 -15.87 9.71 -8.69
CA HIS A 76 -15.17 10.85 -8.08
C HIS A 76 -15.23 10.84 -6.55
N ASP A 77 -16.40 10.57 -5.97
CA ASP A 77 -16.58 10.49 -4.52
C ASP A 77 -15.77 9.33 -3.91
N ILE A 78 -15.68 8.17 -4.60
CA ILE A 78 -14.86 7.03 -4.17
C ILE A 78 -13.36 7.39 -4.11
N LEU A 79 -12.88 8.13 -5.11
CA LEU A 79 -11.48 8.57 -5.17
C LEU A 79 -11.18 9.56 -4.02
N LEU A 80 -12.02 10.59 -3.86
CA LEU A 80 -11.85 11.61 -2.83
C LEU A 80 -11.87 11.04 -1.40
N VAL A 81 -12.81 10.15 -1.08
CA VAL A 81 -12.93 9.55 0.25
C VAL A 81 -11.71 8.69 0.60
N ARG A 82 -11.01 8.14 -0.41
CA ARG A 82 -9.85 7.26 -0.21
C ARG A 82 -8.50 7.95 -0.44
N GLY A 83 -8.50 9.26 -0.67
CA GLY A 83 -7.28 10.07 -0.74
C GLY A 83 -6.47 9.90 -2.02
N LEU A 84 -7.15 9.54 -3.11
CA LEU A 84 -6.64 9.64 -4.49
C LEU A 84 -7.28 10.83 -5.18
#